data_AF-A0A450UA65-F1
#
_entry.id   AF-A0A450UA65-F1
#
_cell.length_a   1.000
_cell.length_b   1.000
_cell.length_c   1.000
_cell.angle_alpha   90.00
_cell.angle_beta   90.00
_cell.angle_gamma   90.00
#
_symmetry.space_group_name_H-M   'P 1'
#
loop_
_entity.id
_entity.type
_entity.pdbx_description
1 polymer ?
#
loop_
_entity_poly.entity_id
_entity_poly.type
_entity_poly.pdbx_seq_one_letter_code
_entity_poly.pdbx_strand_id
1 'polypeptide(L)'
;MGDDLKRFREYVEMVHILSGNRDLEEQIQEADKMLSQIDVERLPAYRQVMEKGLKRGIEQGRGEGEAVFLMRLLRHKFGPLSPALEQRIRNAEPEALATWGERVLSAQTLDEVFSCF
;
A
#
# COMPACT_ATOMS: atom_id res chain seq x y z
N MET A 1 24.72 -43.12 -34.68
CA MET A 1 24.06 -42.40 -35.80
C MET A 1 22.72 -41.77 -35.40
N GLY A 2 21.89 -42.39 -34.54
CA GLY A 2 20.63 -41.78 -34.07
C GLY A 2 20.75 -40.68 -33.00
N ASP A 3 21.79 -40.71 -32.17
CA ASP A 3 21.99 -39.73 -31.07
C ASP A 3 22.42 -38.35 -31.57
N ASP A 4 23.27 -38.29 -32.60
CA ASP A 4 23.74 -37.04 -33.21
C ASP A 4 22.61 -36.26 -33.90
N LEU A 5 21.68 -36.97 -34.55
CA LEU A 5 20.50 -36.37 -35.18
C LEU A 5 19.51 -35.80 -34.17
N LYS A 6 19.42 -36.39 -32.97
CA LYS A 6 18.58 -35.88 -31.89
C LYS A 6 19.16 -34.59 -31.32
N ARG A 7 20.46 -34.56 -31.00
CA ARG A 7 21.14 -33.34 -30.54
C ARG A 7 21.06 -32.22 -31.57
N PHE A 8 21.26 -32.54 -32.85
CA PHE A 8 21.15 -31.56 -33.92
C PHE A 8 19.76 -30.89 -33.97
N ARG A 9 18.69 -31.67 -33.77
CA ARG A 9 17.32 -31.13 -33.70
C ARG A 9 17.15 -30.18 -32.50
N GLU A 10 17.66 -30.56 -31.34
CA GLU A 10 17.62 -29.74 -30.12
C GLU A 10 18.40 -28.42 -30.31
N TYR A 11 19.55 -28.44 -31.00
CA TYR A 11 20.31 -27.24 -31.33
C TYR A 11 19.57 -26.29 -32.27
N VAL A 12 18.92 -26.81 -33.32
CA VAL A 12 18.14 -25.99 -34.26
C VAL A 12 16.93 -25.36 -33.58
N GLU A 13 16.25 -26.11 -32.71
CA GLU A 13 15.14 -25.61 -31.91
C GLU A 13 15.58 -24.50 -30.96
N MET A 14 16.71 -24.69 -30.27
CA MET A 14 17.31 -23.66 -29.42
C MET A 14 17.68 -22.39 -30.20
N VAL A 15 18.27 -22.52 -31.39
CA VAL A 15 18.60 -21.36 -32.24
C VAL A 15 17.34 -20.62 -32.68
N HIS A 16 16.26 -21.34 -33.01
CA HIS A 16 14.99 -20.74 -33.39
C HIS A 16 14.37 -19.94 -32.24
N ILE A 17 14.36 -20.49 -31.02
CA ILE A 17 13.88 -19.82 -29.82
C ILE A 17 14.73 -18.58 -29.51
N LEU A 18 16.06 -18.71 -29.54
CA LEU A 18 16.97 -17.61 -29.26
C LEU A 18 16.90 -16.51 -30.32
N SER A 19 16.66 -16.85 -31.58
CA SER A 19 16.41 -15.86 -32.64
C SER A 19 15.15 -15.05 -32.36
N GLY A 20 14.04 -15.73 -32.00
CA GLY A 20 12.81 -15.03 -31.60
C GLY A 20 13.00 -14.15 -30.37
N ASN A 21 13.79 -14.59 -29.40
CA ASN A 21 14.11 -13.79 -28.21
C ASN A 21 14.97 -12.56 -28.53
N ARG A 22 15.87 -12.63 -29.52
CA ARG A 22 16.67 -11.47 -29.96
C ARG A 22 15.82 -10.41 -30.63
N ASP A 23 14.89 -10.82 -31.49
CA ASP A 23 13.96 -9.89 -32.14
C ASP A 23 13.03 -9.24 -31.10
N LEU A 24 12.65 -10.00 -30.06
CA LEU A 24 11.90 -9.46 -28.91
C LEU A 24 12.73 -8.48 -28.08
N GLU A 25 14.03 -8.72 -27.89
CA GLU A 25 14.91 -7.83 -27.15
C GLU A 25 15.00 -6.45 -27.81
N GLU A 26 15.11 -6.41 -29.14
CA GLU A 26 15.07 -5.16 -29.89
C GLU A 26 13.73 -4.43 -29.73
N GLN A 27 12.60 -5.16 -29.82
CA GLN A 27 11.27 -4.56 -29.61
C GLN A 27 11.05 -4.08 -28.18
N ILE A 28 11.56 -4.78 -27.18
CA ILE A 28 11.50 -4.36 -25.78
C ILE A 28 12.34 -3.11 -25.55
N GLN A 29 13.55 -3.04 -26.11
CA GLN A 29 14.41 -1.86 -26.03
C GLN A 29 13.76 -0.65 -26.71
N GLU A 30 13.13 -0.85 -27.86
CA GLU A 30 12.40 0.21 -28.56
C GLU A 30 11.18 0.67 -27.75
N ALA A 31 10.39 -0.26 -27.21
CA ALA A 31 9.26 0.04 -26.34
C ALA A 31 9.68 0.78 -25.06
N ASP A 32 10.79 0.38 -24.42
CA ASP A 32 11.34 1.04 -23.23
C ASP A 32 11.80 2.47 -23.55
N LYS A 33 12.46 2.66 -24.70
CA LYS A 33 12.84 4.00 -25.19
C LYS A 33 11.60 4.86 -25.48
N MET A 34 10.53 4.31 -26.04
CA MET A 34 9.27 5.04 -26.24
C MET A 34 8.62 5.40 -24.90
N LEU A 35 8.52 4.46 -23.96
CA LEU A 35 7.96 4.68 -22.62
C LEU A 35 8.75 5.73 -21.82
N SER A 36 10.07 5.78 -21.96
CA SER A 36 10.92 6.78 -21.31
C SER A 36 10.68 8.22 -21.81
N GLN A 37 10.14 8.37 -23.03
CA GLN A 37 9.81 9.67 -23.62
C GLN A 37 8.38 10.11 -23.30
N ILE A 38 7.53 9.18 -22.83
CA ILE A 38 6.17 9.49 -22.42
C ILE A 38 6.23 10.15 -21.05
N ASP A 39 5.65 11.33 -20.95
CA ASP A 39 5.34 11.95 -19.66
C ASP A 39 4.24 11.11 -18.97
N VAL A 40 4.69 10.20 -18.10
CA VAL A 40 3.82 9.25 -17.38
C VAL A 40 2.75 10.00 -16.58
N GLU A 41 3.03 11.23 -16.13
CA GLU A 41 2.08 12.06 -15.39
C GLU A 41 0.89 12.52 -16.26
N ARG A 42 1.04 12.52 -17.58
CA ARG A 42 -0.02 12.87 -18.51
C ARG A 42 -0.95 11.70 -18.83
N LEU A 43 -0.54 10.47 -18.54
CA LEU A 43 -1.36 9.29 -18.81
C LEU A 43 -2.62 9.30 -17.92
N PRO A 44 -3.83 9.14 -18.50
CA PRO A 44 -5.07 9.11 -17.72
C PRO A 44 -5.05 8.04 -16.61
N ALA A 45 -4.49 6.87 -16.90
CA ALA A 45 -4.36 5.79 -15.93
C ALA A 45 -3.47 6.17 -14.74
N TYR A 46 -2.34 6.85 -14.98
CA TYR A 46 -1.44 7.30 -13.93
C TYR A 46 -2.12 8.32 -13.02
N ARG A 47 -2.83 9.31 -13.59
CA ARG A 47 -3.58 10.30 -12.78
C ARG A 47 -4.62 9.64 -11.87
N GLN A 48 -5.36 8.66 -12.38
CA GLN A 48 -6.34 7.92 -11.59
C GLN A 48 -5.70 7.15 -10.43
N VAL A 49 -4.56 6.49 -10.69
CA VAL A 49 -3.81 5.77 -9.64
C VAL A 49 -3.28 6.74 -8.59
N MET A 50 -2.69 7.86 -9.02
CA MET A 50 -2.18 8.90 -8.12
C MET A 50 -3.28 9.54 -7.28
N GLU A 51 -4.44 9.84 -7.87
CA GLU A 51 -5.58 10.42 -7.15
C GLU A 51 -6.12 9.44 -6.09
N LYS A 52 -6.26 8.15 -6.42
CA LYS A 52 -6.67 7.12 -5.47
C LYS A 52 -5.63 6.94 -4.35
N GLY A 53 -4.34 6.94 -4.70
CA GLY A 53 -3.25 6.84 -3.74
C GLY A 53 -3.23 8.02 -2.77
N LEU A 54 -3.39 9.24 -3.29
CA LEU A 54 -3.47 10.45 -2.48
C LEU A 54 -4.66 10.44 -1.54
N LYS A 55 -5.86 10.10 -2.04
CA LYS A 55 -7.08 9.99 -1.20
C LYS A 55 -6.87 8.99 -0.06
N ARG A 56 -6.37 7.79 -0.38
CA ARG A 56 -6.10 6.76 0.63
C ARG A 56 -5.07 7.22 1.66
N GLY A 57 -4.00 7.90 1.21
CA GLY A 57 -2.98 8.45 2.09
C GLY A 57 -3.51 9.53 3.03
N ILE A 58 -4.38 10.41 2.54
CA ILE A 58 -5.04 11.44 3.35
C ILE A 58 -5.97 10.80 4.38
N GLU A 59 -6.79 9.83 3.99
CA GLU A 59 -7.72 9.13 4.89
C GLU A 59 -6.96 8.37 5.99
N GLN A 60 -5.91 7.63 5.62
CA GLN A 60 -5.06 6.93 6.59
C GLN A 60 -4.36 7.91 7.53
N GLY A 61 -3.76 8.98 6.99
CA GLY A 61 -3.07 9.99 7.79
C GLY A 61 -4.02 10.71 8.76
N ARG A 62 -5.28 10.93 8.37
CA ARG A 62 -6.30 11.49 9.25
C ARG A 62 -6.61 10.54 10.42
N GLY A 63 -6.85 9.25 10.14
CA GLY A 63 -7.13 8.25 11.18
C GLY A 63 -5.97 8.06 12.16
N GLU A 64 -4.74 7.98 11.65
CA GLU A 64 -3.54 7.91 12.49
C GLU A 64 -3.38 9.18 13.36
N GLY A 65 -3.67 10.35 12.79
CA GLY A 65 -3.67 11.63 13.50
C GLY A 65 -4.71 11.69 14.63
N GLU A 66 -5.94 11.25 14.36
CA GLU A 66 -7.02 11.17 15.35
C GLU A 66 -6.65 10.21 16.50
N ALA A 67 -6.12 9.03 16.19
CA ALA A 67 -5.66 8.07 17.19
C ALA A 67 -4.55 8.66 18.09
N VAL A 68 -3.54 9.30 17.48
CA VAL A 68 -2.45 9.95 18.22
C VAL A 68 -2.98 11.08 19.10
N PHE A 69 -3.92 11.87 18.59
CA PHE A 69 -4.53 12.95 19.34
C PHE A 69 -5.33 12.43 20.54
N LEU A 70 -6.17 11.42 20.33
CA LEU A 70 -6.93 10.76 21.40
C LEU A 70 -5.99 10.19 22.48
N MET A 71 -4.91 9.51 22.10
CA MET A 71 -3.92 9.00 23.04
C MET A 71 -3.29 10.12 23.88
N ARG A 72 -3.02 11.30 23.29
CA ARG A 72 -2.49 12.46 24.03
C ARG A 72 -3.50 12.98 25.05
N LEU A 73 -4.77 13.10 24.67
CA LEU A 73 -5.83 13.53 25.59
C LEU A 73 -6.01 12.55 26.76
N LEU A 74 -6.06 11.26 26.45
CA LEU A 74 -6.19 10.20 27.45
C LEU A 74 -4.99 10.18 28.40
N ARG A 75 -3.76 10.30 27.88
CA ARG A 75 -2.56 10.40 28.72
C ARG A 75 -2.57 11.63 29.62
N HIS A 76 -3.09 12.75 29.13
CA HIS A 76 -3.18 13.98 29.90
C HIS A 76 -4.22 13.89 31.03
N LYS A 77 -5.39 13.29 30.75
CA LYS A 77 -6.50 13.21 31.71
C LYS A 77 -6.36 12.07 32.72
N PHE A 78 -5.89 10.90 32.27
CA PHE A 78 -5.89 9.66 33.06
C PHE A 78 -4.49 9.15 33.39
N GLY A 79 -3.43 9.77 32.86
CA GLY A 79 -2.06 9.33 33.05
C GLY A 79 -1.63 8.26 32.04
N PRO A 80 -0.50 7.55 32.28
CA PRO A 80 0.07 6.63 31.29
C PRO A 80 -0.89 5.52 30.89
N LEU A 81 -0.99 5.26 29.57
CA LEU A 81 -1.83 4.21 29.01
C LEU A 81 -1.05 2.90 28.93
N SER A 82 -1.75 1.77 29.10
CA SER A 82 -1.14 0.46 28.90
C SER A 82 -0.88 0.19 27.41
N PRO A 83 0.17 -0.57 27.05
CA PRO A 83 0.47 -0.88 25.65
C PRO A 83 -0.69 -1.53 24.89
N ALA A 84 -1.49 -2.34 25.58
CA ALA A 84 -2.69 -2.96 25.01
C ALA A 84 -3.74 -1.93 24.59
N LEU A 85 -3.92 -0.88 25.39
CA LEU A 85 -4.87 0.18 25.10
C LEU A 85 -4.40 1.07 23.94
N GLU A 86 -3.10 1.36 23.89
CA GLU A 86 -2.51 2.10 22.77
C GLU A 86 -2.68 1.36 21.44
N GLN A 87 -2.49 0.03 21.45
CA GLN A 87 -2.74 -0.80 20.27
C GLN A 87 -4.22 -0.84 19.90
N ARG A 88 -5.13 -0.92 20.88
CA ARG A 88 -6.58 -0.85 20.63
C ARG A 88 -6.96 0.47 19.95
N ILE A 89 -6.37 1.60 20.37
CA ILE A 89 -6.65 2.91 19.78
C ILE A 89 -6.11 3.01 18.35
N ARG A 90 -4.87 2.56 18.11
CA ARG A 90 -4.27 2.61 16.77
C ARG A 90 -5.00 1.76 15.73
N ASN A 91 -5.61 0.66 16.17
CA ASN A 91 -6.33 -0.27 15.30
C ASN A 91 -7.84 -0.03 15.28
N ALA A 92 -8.32 1.05 15.93
CA ALA A 92 -9.73 1.36 15.97
C ALA A 92 -10.20 2.00 14.66
N GLU A 93 -11.44 1.70 14.27
CA GLU A 93 -12.11 2.37 13.16
C GLU A 93 -12.31 3.88 13.46
N PRO A 94 -12.28 4.76 12.44
CA PRO A 94 -12.42 6.20 12.61
C PRO A 94 -13.67 6.61 13.43
N GLU A 95 -14.79 5.93 13.25
CA GLU A 95 -16.05 6.20 13.96
C GLU A 95 -15.92 5.94 15.47
N ALA A 96 -15.15 4.90 15.84
CA ALA A 96 -14.86 4.60 17.23
C ALA A 96 -13.93 5.65 17.84
N LEU A 97 -12.91 6.10 17.10
CA LEU A 97 -12.02 7.18 17.52
C LEU A 97 -12.76 8.49 17.77
N ALA A 98 -13.67 8.87 16.87
CA ALA A 98 -14.51 10.05 17.02
C ALA A 98 -15.39 9.96 18.29
N THR A 99 -16.06 8.82 18.47
CA THR A 99 -16.90 8.58 19.65
C THR A 99 -16.11 8.66 20.96
N TRP A 100 -14.92 8.04 21.00
CA TRP A 100 -14.05 8.11 22.17
C TRP A 100 -13.49 9.51 22.41
N GLY A 101 -13.22 10.27 21.34
CA GLY A 101 -12.80 11.67 21.41
C GLY A 101 -13.83 12.56 22.11
N GLU A 102 -15.11 12.42 21.75
CA GLU A 102 -16.20 13.16 22.41
C GLU A 102 -16.34 12.76 23.88
N ARG A 103 -16.31 11.45 24.17
CA ARG A 103 -16.46 10.93 25.53
C ARG A 103 -15.30 11.28 26.44
N VAL A 104 -14.09 11.42 25.90
CA VAL A 104 -12.92 11.86 26.67
C VAL A 104 -13.17 13.18 27.40
N LEU A 105 -14.01 14.06 26.85
CA LEU A 105 -14.30 15.36 27.44
C LEU A 105 -15.10 15.24 28.75
N SER A 106 -16.03 14.28 28.85
CA SER A 106 -16.95 14.13 29.98
C SER A 106 -16.65 12.95 30.90
N ALA A 107 -16.08 11.86 30.38
CA ALA A 107 -15.85 10.61 31.10
C ALA A 107 -14.94 10.78 32.33
N GLN A 108 -15.25 10.14 33.45
CA GLN A 108 -14.44 10.15 34.67
C GLN A 108 -13.45 8.99 34.73
N THR A 109 -13.65 7.96 33.90
CA THR A 109 -12.80 6.77 33.84
C THR A 109 -12.49 6.37 32.41
N LEU A 110 -11.42 5.58 32.23
CA LEU A 110 -11.10 5.00 30.91
C LEU A 110 -12.24 4.08 30.43
N ASP A 111 -12.85 3.30 31.33
CA ASP A 111 -13.95 2.39 30.97
C ASP A 111 -15.17 3.15 30.40
N GLU A 112 -15.49 4.32 30.93
CA GLU A 112 -16.56 5.17 30.39
C GLU A 112 -16.26 5.63 28.95
N VAL A 113 -15.01 5.98 28.65
CA VAL A 113 -14.59 6.36 27.29
C VAL A 113 -14.83 5.20 26.32
N PHE A 114 -14.37 4.01 26.69
CA PHE A 114 -14.34 2.84 25.83
C PHE A 114 -15.59 1.95 25.87
N SER A 115 -16.62 2.34 26.62
CA SER A 115 -17.88 1.62 26.72
C SER A 115 -18.51 1.41 25.34
N CYS A 116 -19.08 0.24 25.06
CA CYS A 116 -19.96 0.11 23.89
C CYS A 116 -21.33 0.71 24.24
N PHE A 117 -22.06 1.21 23.24
CA PHE A 117 -23.52 1.28 23.38
C PHE A 117 -24.11 -0.13 23.44
#